data_AF-A0A928I8H5-F1
#
_entry.id   AF-A0A928I8H5-F1
#
_cell.length_a   1.000
_cell.length_b   1.000
_cell.length_c   1.000
_cell.angle_alpha   90.00
_cell.angle_beta   90.00
_cell.angle_gamma   90.00
#
_symmetry.space_group_name_H-M   'P 1'
#
loop_
_entity.id
_entity.type
_entity.pdbx_description
1 polymer ?
#
loop_
_entity_poly.entity_id
_entity_poly.type
_entity_poly.pdbx_seq_one_letter_code
_entity_poly.pdbx_strand_id
1 'polypeptide(L)'
;MKKALRISLFLSVMILISAFTFSVSADGSGVCGQDASWVLDSEGMLTISGKGNMTDWQTDTDVPWHLQREDIINVKVEDGILSIGNNAFNGCKNLMNINLPDGITSIGEDAFKNCSDLFVISIPDSVKVIETRAFFGCLTLTKIDFGHGVESIKDLAFDECASLESISLPASLKSIGDHAFRNCNSLSYACFEEGLTSIGAYAFYELKNLERAVLPKSLSSVGEYAFDSCPMLVICGYSDTFSQKFAKENELEFLVIYDLPYTDVSLTDWFYQGAAFMYNNKLVAENDSKLFDPEKELTYADAVKLACAVYQLDRNINPSDNASYMAYALEIGIIQVDLSAKADNAISREDFVDILYNAMPKEKYGEINKLDGGAIPDVKDNEKILTFYRAGILTGCDNSGVFNPKSNIKRSEAATIIARMLDNAARQKFELG
;
A
#
# COMPACT_ATOMS: atom_id res chain seq x y z
N MET A 1 -2.00 -7.22 -42.08
CA MET A 1 -2.04 -5.82 -41.62
C MET A 1 -3.22 -5.70 -40.65
N LYS A 2 -2.93 -5.65 -39.34
CA LYS A 2 -2.99 -4.43 -38.51
C LYS A 2 -4.43 -3.89 -38.41
N LYS A 3 -5.15 -4.13 -37.30
CA LYS A 3 -5.09 -3.31 -36.06
C LYS A 3 -5.11 -1.81 -36.39
N ALA A 4 -6.31 -1.28 -36.62
CA ALA A 4 -6.62 0.15 -36.68
C ALA A 4 -8.14 0.43 -36.54
N LEU A 5 -8.84 -0.37 -35.73
CA LEU A 5 -10.27 -0.18 -35.45
C LEU A 5 -10.48 -0.29 -33.93
N ARG A 6 -11.19 0.70 -33.35
CA ARG A 6 -11.16 1.13 -31.93
C ARG A 6 -9.92 1.96 -31.58
N ILE A 7 -10.13 2.96 -30.70
CA ILE A 7 -9.26 4.11 -30.38
C ILE A 7 -9.19 5.17 -31.50
N SER A 8 -10.31 5.90 -31.70
CA SER A 8 -10.31 7.25 -32.29
C SER A 8 -11.58 8.04 -31.92
N LEU A 9 -12.10 7.85 -30.70
CA LEU A 9 -13.28 8.57 -30.17
C LEU A 9 -12.95 9.51 -29.00
N PHE A 10 -11.67 9.83 -28.82
CA PHE A 10 -11.18 10.63 -27.68
C PHE A 10 -10.31 11.83 -28.11
N LEU A 11 -10.27 12.16 -29.40
CA LEU A 11 -9.41 13.21 -29.94
C LEU A 11 -10.09 14.04 -31.04
N SER A 12 -11.29 14.56 -30.77
CA SER A 12 -11.97 15.50 -31.69
C SER A 12 -12.95 16.49 -31.03
N VAL A 13 -12.96 16.63 -29.70
CA VAL A 13 -13.65 17.75 -28.99
C VAL A 13 -12.62 18.63 -28.29
N MET A 14 -11.57 18.99 -29.04
CA MET A 14 -10.72 20.14 -28.75
C MET A 14 -10.58 20.97 -30.03
N ILE A 15 -11.51 21.90 -30.20
CA ILE A 15 -11.45 23.12 -31.02
C ILE A 15 -12.79 23.85 -30.83
N LEU A 16 -12.75 25.18 -30.71
CA LEU A 16 -13.92 26.09 -30.57
C LEU A 16 -14.74 26.00 -29.26
N ILE A 17 -14.09 26.25 -28.12
CA ILE A 17 -14.72 27.14 -27.13
C ILE A 17 -14.45 28.57 -27.61
N SER A 18 -15.36 29.10 -28.42
CA SER A 18 -15.47 30.55 -28.62
C SER A 18 -15.73 31.22 -27.27
N ALA A 19 -15.21 32.43 -27.05
CA ALA A 19 -15.40 33.20 -25.82
C ALA A 19 -16.86 33.62 -25.60
N PHE A 20 -17.68 32.67 -25.16
CA PHE A 20 -18.87 32.90 -24.37
C PHE A 20 -18.43 32.87 -22.91
N THR A 21 -18.14 34.05 -22.36
CA THR A 21 -18.17 34.23 -20.91
C THR A 21 -19.63 34.09 -20.46
N PHE A 22 -20.07 32.85 -20.23
CA PHE A 22 -21.19 32.63 -19.33
C PHE A 22 -20.75 33.20 -17.98
N SER A 23 -21.32 34.35 -17.62
CA SER A 23 -21.25 34.85 -16.26
C SER A 23 -22.11 33.91 -15.42
N VAL A 24 -21.49 32.85 -14.88
CA VAL A 24 -22.12 32.06 -13.81
C VAL A 24 -22.43 33.06 -12.69
N SER A 25 -23.68 33.09 -12.24
CA SER A 25 -24.05 33.94 -11.12
C SER A 25 -23.35 33.41 -9.87
N ALA A 26 -22.62 34.29 -9.18
CA ALA A 26 -22.07 33.97 -7.88
C ALA A 26 -23.21 34.01 -6.85
N ASP A 27 -23.47 32.88 -6.21
CA ASP A 27 -24.43 32.74 -5.11
C ASP A 27 -23.80 33.21 -3.77
N GLY A 28 -22.47 33.35 -3.73
CA GLY A 28 -21.74 34.03 -2.66
C GLY A 28 -20.35 34.50 -3.09
N SER A 29 -19.81 35.52 -2.41
CA SER A 29 -18.38 35.89 -2.53
C SER A 29 -17.93 36.74 -1.34
N GLY A 30 -16.62 36.79 -1.10
CA GLY A 30 -16.05 37.60 -0.03
C GLY A 30 -14.55 37.38 0.18
N VAL A 31 -14.06 37.71 1.38
CA VAL A 31 -12.67 37.48 1.82
C VAL A 31 -12.59 36.25 2.72
N CYS A 32 -11.46 35.54 2.66
CA CYS A 32 -11.17 34.34 3.45
C CYS A 32 -9.71 34.28 3.94
N GLY A 33 -9.03 35.43 3.94
CA GLY A 33 -7.66 35.64 4.41
C GLY A 33 -7.29 37.12 4.21
N GLN A 34 -6.06 37.52 4.54
CA GLN A 34 -5.62 38.91 4.34
C GLN A 34 -5.60 39.29 2.84
N ASP A 35 -5.03 38.42 2.01
CA ASP A 35 -4.88 38.59 0.56
C ASP A 35 -5.59 37.44 -0.20
N ALA A 36 -6.59 36.81 0.44
CA ALA A 36 -7.36 35.68 -0.10
C ALA A 36 -8.87 35.96 -0.12
N SER A 37 -9.52 35.52 -1.19
CA SER A 37 -10.94 35.75 -1.50
C SER A 37 -11.61 34.47 -1.98
N TRP A 38 -12.93 34.42 -1.86
CA TRP A 38 -13.73 33.28 -2.29
C TRP A 38 -14.90 33.70 -3.18
N VAL A 39 -15.32 32.80 -4.05
CA VAL A 39 -16.56 32.88 -4.84
C VAL A 39 -17.21 31.50 -4.84
N LEU A 40 -18.49 31.44 -4.48
CA LEU A 40 -19.35 30.27 -4.70
C LEU A 40 -20.24 30.56 -5.91
N ASP A 41 -20.26 29.65 -6.88
CA ASP A 41 -21.13 29.73 -8.05
C ASP A 41 -22.39 28.87 -7.92
N SER A 42 -23.36 29.09 -8.80
CA SER A 42 -24.64 28.38 -8.81
C SER A 42 -24.58 26.90 -9.24
N GLU A 43 -23.38 26.37 -9.53
CA GLU A 43 -23.14 24.94 -9.78
C GLU A 43 -22.50 24.25 -8.55
N GLY A 44 -22.32 24.98 -7.45
CA GLY A 44 -21.74 24.46 -6.21
C GLY A 44 -20.22 24.41 -6.21
N MET A 45 -19.55 25.18 -7.09
CA MET A 45 -18.10 25.33 -7.09
C MET A 45 -17.69 26.50 -6.18
N LEU A 46 -17.04 26.19 -5.06
CA LEU A 46 -16.37 27.17 -4.22
C LEU A 46 -14.91 27.34 -4.67
N THR A 47 -14.62 28.47 -5.31
CA THR A 47 -13.25 28.83 -5.71
C THR A 47 -12.61 29.73 -4.65
N ILE A 48 -11.43 29.34 -4.16
CA ILE A 48 -10.57 30.12 -3.27
C ILE A 48 -9.38 30.66 -4.08
N SER A 49 -9.28 31.98 -4.18
CA SER A 49 -8.29 32.70 -4.98
C SER A 49 -7.47 33.67 -4.13
N GLY A 50 -6.25 33.98 -4.53
CA GLY A 50 -5.43 35.03 -3.90
C GLY A 50 -4.04 34.55 -3.51
N LYS A 51 -3.53 35.05 -2.38
CA LYS A 51 -2.19 34.72 -1.89
C LYS A 51 -2.13 34.58 -0.37
N GLY A 52 -1.18 33.76 0.08
CA GLY A 52 -0.89 33.57 1.50
C GLY A 52 -1.86 32.61 2.17
N ASN A 53 -2.07 32.80 3.47
CA ASN A 53 -2.82 31.86 4.30
C ASN A 53 -4.32 32.18 4.28
N MET A 54 -5.15 31.14 4.29
CA MET A 54 -6.55 31.28 4.68
C MET A 54 -6.65 31.62 6.18
N THR A 55 -7.75 32.24 6.58
CA THR A 55 -8.04 32.54 7.99
C THR A 55 -8.28 31.24 8.79
N ASP A 56 -7.73 31.15 9.99
CA ASP A 56 -8.07 30.08 10.94
C ASP A 56 -9.34 30.42 11.71
N TRP A 57 -10.45 29.76 11.37
CA TRP A 57 -11.75 29.99 12.01
C TRP A 57 -11.88 29.20 13.32
N GLN A 58 -12.45 29.85 14.34
CA GLN A 58 -12.63 29.24 15.66
C GLN A 58 -13.77 28.22 15.68
N THR A 59 -14.79 28.44 14.85
CA THR A 59 -15.94 27.56 14.66
C THR A 59 -16.31 27.44 13.18
N ASP A 60 -17.09 26.43 12.83
CA ASP A 60 -17.73 26.31 11.52
C ASP A 60 -18.67 27.50 11.21
N THR A 61 -19.22 28.16 12.23
CA THR A 61 -20.14 29.31 12.07
C THR A 61 -19.44 30.63 11.73
N ASP A 62 -18.12 30.74 11.93
CA ASP A 62 -17.34 31.93 11.57
C ASP A 62 -16.94 31.95 10.08
N VAL A 63 -17.11 30.83 9.38
CA VAL A 63 -16.68 30.64 8.00
C VAL A 63 -17.61 31.40 7.02
N PRO A 64 -17.09 32.18 6.06
CA PRO A 64 -17.91 33.06 5.21
C PRO A 64 -19.02 32.37 4.40
N TRP A 65 -18.86 31.09 4.06
CA TRP A 65 -19.81 30.28 3.29
C TRP A 65 -20.64 29.32 4.16
N HIS A 66 -20.64 29.49 5.49
CA HIS A 66 -21.36 28.61 6.43
C HIS A 66 -22.84 28.39 6.06
N LEU A 67 -23.54 29.45 5.64
CA LEU A 67 -24.97 29.38 5.30
C LEU A 67 -25.25 28.63 3.99
N GLN A 68 -24.24 28.49 3.12
CA GLN A 68 -24.29 27.82 1.83
C GLN A 68 -23.53 26.47 1.83
N ARG A 69 -23.11 25.96 2.98
CA ARG A 69 -22.26 24.75 3.06
C ARG A 69 -22.87 23.47 2.50
N GLU A 70 -24.20 23.41 2.43
CA GLU A 70 -24.94 22.29 1.83
C GLU A 70 -25.03 22.46 0.29
N ASP A 71 -24.72 23.63 -0.26
CA ASP A 71 -24.66 23.90 -1.71
C ASP A 71 -23.24 23.69 -2.29
N ILE A 72 -22.22 23.53 -1.44
CA ILE A 72 -20.83 23.29 -1.85
C ILE A 72 -20.66 21.82 -2.25
N ILE A 73 -20.40 21.59 -3.53
CA ILE A 73 -20.18 20.26 -4.12
C ILE A 73 -18.71 20.06 -4.50
N ASN A 74 -18.03 21.14 -4.93
CA ASN A 74 -16.64 21.10 -5.33
C ASN A 74 -15.88 22.31 -4.75
N VAL A 75 -14.63 22.10 -4.35
CA VAL A 75 -13.72 23.18 -3.94
C VAL A 75 -12.51 23.22 -4.88
N LYS A 76 -12.20 24.41 -5.37
CA LYS A 76 -10.97 24.71 -6.11
C LYS A 76 -10.15 25.72 -5.33
N VAL A 77 -8.95 25.34 -4.89
CA VAL A 77 -7.98 26.28 -4.33
C VAL A 77 -6.96 26.64 -5.41
N GLU A 78 -6.72 27.94 -5.63
CA GLU A 78 -5.82 28.43 -6.68
C GLU A 78 -4.38 28.66 -6.20
N ASP A 79 -3.44 28.61 -7.14
CA ASP A 79 -2.01 28.84 -6.90
C ASP A 79 -1.75 30.16 -6.18
N GLY A 80 -0.96 30.09 -5.10
CA GLY A 80 -0.59 31.23 -4.26
C GLY A 80 -1.20 31.17 -2.86
N ILE A 81 -2.27 30.40 -2.66
CA ILE A 81 -2.73 30.01 -1.33
C ILE A 81 -1.73 29.02 -0.71
N LEU A 82 -1.39 29.22 0.57
CA LEU A 82 -0.33 28.49 1.29
C LEU A 82 -0.85 27.62 2.45
N SER A 83 -2.09 27.81 2.88
CA SER A 83 -2.72 26.99 3.93
C SER A 83 -4.23 26.89 3.74
N ILE A 84 -4.80 25.77 4.19
CA ILE A 84 -6.23 25.64 4.46
C ILE A 84 -6.44 25.91 5.95
N GLY A 85 -7.29 26.88 6.27
CA GLY A 85 -7.50 27.33 7.65
C GLY A 85 -8.33 26.36 8.50
N ASN A 86 -8.22 26.49 9.82
CA ASN A 86 -9.03 25.73 10.77
C ASN A 86 -10.54 25.86 10.47
N ASN A 87 -11.29 24.77 10.58
CA ASN A 87 -12.74 24.68 10.29
C ASN A 87 -13.20 25.04 8.85
N ALA A 88 -12.30 25.33 7.90
CA ALA A 88 -12.63 25.91 6.59
C ALA A 88 -13.82 25.27 5.84
N PHE A 89 -13.92 23.94 5.85
CA PHE A 89 -14.99 23.19 5.19
C PHE A 89 -15.77 22.30 6.17
N ASN A 90 -15.68 22.58 7.48
CA ASN A 90 -16.36 21.80 8.52
C ASN A 90 -17.88 21.75 8.28
N GLY A 91 -18.41 20.54 8.09
CA GLY A 91 -19.81 20.27 7.81
C GLY A 91 -20.27 20.56 6.38
N CYS A 92 -19.35 20.74 5.41
CA CYS A 92 -19.70 20.78 3.98
C CYS A 92 -20.00 19.36 3.49
N LYS A 93 -21.13 18.79 3.91
CA LYS A 93 -21.45 17.35 3.74
C LYS A 93 -21.43 16.89 2.29
N ASN A 94 -21.92 17.73 1.38
CA ASN A 94 -22.04 17.43 -0.04
C ASN A 94 -20.75 17.70 -0.84
N LEU A 95 -19.65 18.10 -0.17
CA LEU A 95 -18.35 18.34 -0.81
C LEU A 95 -17.76 17.01 -1.30
N MET A 96 -17.84 16.76 -2.61
CA MET A 96 -17.37 15.52 -3.23
C MET A 96 -15.89 15.57 -3.62
N ASN A 97 -15.42 16.73 -4.12
CA ASN A 97 -14.08 16.90 -4.67
C ASN A 97 -13.43 18.17 -4.17
N ILE A 98 -12.15 18.10 -3.78
CA ILE A 98 -11.29 19.26 -3.60
C ILE A 98 -10.02 19.14 -4.43
N ASN A 99 -9.62 20.23 -5.06
CA ASN A 99 -8.32 20.39 -5.71
C ASN A 99 -7.44 21.34 -4.86
N LEU A 100 -6.36 20.80 -4.29
CA LEU A 100 -5.35 21.53 -3.53
C LEU A 100 -4.09 21.72 -4.40
N PRO A 101 -3.55 22.94 -4.55
CA PRO A 101 -2.33 23.17 -5.32
C PRO A 101 -1.07 22.76 -4.54
N ASP A 102 0.00 22.46 -5.27
CA ASP A 102 1.32 22.05 -4.72
C ASP A 102 1.94 23.06 -3.72
N GLY A 103 1.41 24.29 -3.64
CA GLY A 103 1.87 25.34 -2.73
C GLY A 103 1.33 25.24 -1.29
N ILE A 104 0.38 24.34 -1.00
CA ILE A 104 -0.22 24.21 0.34
C ILE A 104 0.76 23.58 1.32
N THR A 105 1.07 24.30 2.40
CA THR A 105 2.04 23.89 3.44
C THR A 105 1.37 23.35 4.71
N SER A 106 0.09 23.66 4.94
CA SER A 106 -0.68 23.16 6.07
C SER A 106 -2.17 23.01 5.77
N ILE A 107 -2.80 22.08 6.48
CA ILE A 107 -4.25 21.85 6.53
C ILE A 107 -4.64 21.93 8.01
N GLY A 108 -5.49 22.88 8.37
CA GLY A 108 -5.84 23.20 9.75
C GLY A 108 -6.68 22.14 10.49
N GLU A 109 -6.81 22.34 11.80
CA GLU A 109 -7.70 21.56 12.66
C GLU A 109 -9.16 21.69 12.17
N ASP A 110 -9.89 20.57 12.17
CA ASP A 110 -11.28 20.48 11.67
C ASP A 110 -11.49 20.89 10.19
N ALA A 111 -10.44 21.12 9.39
CA ALA A 111 -10.55 21.74 8.07
C ALA A 111 -11.57 21.06 7.12
N PHE A 112 -11.70 19.73 7.14
CA PHE A 112 -12.64 18.93 6.37
C PHE A 112 -13.55 18.07 7.24
N LYS A 113 -13.67 18.38 8.53
CA LYS A 113 -14.50 17.61 9.47
C LYS A 113 -15.94 17.50 8.96
N ASN A 114 -16.51 16.30 9.01
CA ASN A 114 -17.87 15.98 8.55
C ASN A 114 -18.15 16.33 7.07
N CYS A 115 -17.14 16.36 6.19
CA CYS A 115 -17.34 16.33 4.74
C CYS A 115 -17.73 14.89 4.32
N SER A 116 -18.96 14.48 4.62
CA SER A 116 -19.38 13.07 4.52
C SER A 116 -19.22 12.48 3.12
N ASP A 117 -19.41 13.28 2.07
CA ASP A 117 -19.42 12.85 0.67
C ASP A 117 -18.05 13.03 -0.02
N LEU A 118 -17.01 13.45 0.73
CA LEU A 118 -15.65 13.61 0.22
C LEU A 118 -15.03 12.24 -0.10
N PHE A 119 -14.94 11.92 -1.38
CA PHE A 119 -14.61 10.58 -1.86
C PHE A 119 -13.11 10.28 -1.91
N VAL A 120 -12.29 11.26 -2.30
CA VAL A 120 -10.82 11.18 -2.43
C VAL A 120 -10.21 12.53 -2.07
N ILE A 121 -9.02 12.52 -1.47
CA ILE A 121 -8.17 13.71 -1.39
C ILE A 121 -6.71 13.39 -1.69
N SER A 122 -6.04 14.32 -2.38
CA SER A 122 -4.58 14.36 -2.52
C SER A 122 -4.03 15.46 -1.60
N ILE A 123 -3.12 15.08 -0.71
CA ILE A 123 -2.40 15.96 0.21
C ILE A 123 -1.09 16.37 -0.48
N PRO A 124 -0.80 17.68 -0.68
CA PRO A 124 0.44 18.11 -1.34
C PRO A 124 1.74 17.74 -0.60
N ASP A 125 2.82 17.51 -1.35
CA ASP A 125 4.15 17.12 -0.84
C ASP A 125 4.74 18.10 0.20
N SER A 126 4.35 19.36 0.16
CA SER A 126 4.78 20.40 1.11
C SER A 126 4.08 20.33 2.48
N VAL A 127 2.98 19.58 2.61
CA VAL A 127 2.27 19.43 3.89
C VAL A 127 3.09 18.56 4.84
N LYS A 128 3.38 19.08 6.03
CA LYS A 128 4.16 18.39 7.07
C LYS A 128 3.34 17.70 8.14
N VAL A 129 2.16 18.21 8.42
CA VAL A 129 1.28 17.73 9.49
C VAL A 129 -0.15 17.67 8.96
N ILE A 130 -0.83 16.55 9.23
CA ILE A 130 -2.29 16.47 9.16
C ILE A 130 -2.81 16.77 10.56
N GLU A 131 -3.44 17.92 10.75
CA GLU A 131 -3.85 18.42 12.07
C GLU A 131 -5.03 17.66 12.69
N THR A 132 -5.26 17.92 13.97
CA THR A 132 -6.30 17.27 14.78
C THR A 132 -7.65 17.31 14.09
N ARG A 133 -8.35 16.16 14.01
CA ARG A 133 -9.69 16.04 13.41
C ARG A 133 -9.82 16.56 11.96
N ALA A 134 -8.72 16.78 11.23
CA ALA A 134 -8.75 17.44 9.91
C ALA A 134 -9.71 16.79 8.91
N PHE A 135 -9.88 15.46 8.94
CA PHE A 135 -10.80 14.67 8.11
C PHE A 135 -11.77 13.81 8.94
N PHE A 136 -12.00 14.17 10.22
CA PHE A 136 -12.93 13.45 11.10
C PHE A 136 -14.30 13.30 10.42
N GLY A 137 -14.85 12.09 10.36
CA GLY A 137 -16.21 11.85 9.83
C GLY A 137 -16.35 12.01 8.31
N CYS A 138 -15.27 11.93 7.52
CA CYS A 138 -15.36 11.83 6.06
C CYS A 138 -15.81 10.41 5.64
N LEU A 139 -17.08 10.10 5.86
CA LEU A 139 -17.61 8.73 5.84
C LEU A 139 -17.38 7.97 4.52
N THR A 140 -17.37 8.67 3.37
CA THR A 140 -17.19 8.09 2.03
C THR A 140 -15.76 8.17 1.47
N LEU A 141 -14.80 8.67 2.26
CA LEU A 141 -13.40 8.80 1.83
C LEU A 141 -12.78 7.41 1.64
N THR A 142 -12.53 7.03 0.38
CA THR A 142 -12.03 5.69 0.01
C THR A 142 -10.51 5.62 -0.14
N LYS A 143 -9.88 6.70 -0.59
CA LYS A 143 -8.43 6.81 -0.79
C LYS A 143 -7.93 8.19 -0.36
N ILE A 144 -6.80 8.20 0.35
CA ILE A 144 -5.97 9.38 0.57
C ILE A 144 -4.67 9.20 -0.24
N ASP A 145 -4.28 10.21 -1.02
CA ASP A 145 -2.93 10.33 -1.57
C ASP A 145 -2.10 11.19 -0.62
N PHE A 146 -1.18 10.59 0.13
CA PHE A 146 -0.33 11.34 1.05
C PHE A 146 0.91 11.90 0.34
N GLY A 147 1.09 13.21 0.41
CA GLY A 147 2.32 13.86 0.00
C GLY A 147 3.54 13.30 0.75
N HIS A 148 4.65 13.15 0.02
CA HIS A 148 5.90 12.54 0.48
C HIS A 148 6.60 13.33 1.62
N GLY A 149 6.08 14.50 1.97
CA GLY A 149 6.59 15.33 3.07
C GLY A 149 5.90 15.14 4.42
N VAL A 150 4.78 14.42 4.53
CA VAL A 150 4.00 14.34 5.79
C VAL A 150 4.78 13.60 6.88
N GLU A 151 5.05 14.26 7.99
CA GLU A 151 5.86 13.76 9.11
C GLU A 151 5.01 13.35 10.33
N SER A 152 3.80 13.89 10.48
CA SER A 152 2.93 13.62 11.63
C SER A 152 1.45 13.63 11.21
N ILE A 153 0.70 12.61 11.64
CA ILE A 153 -0.78 12.60 11.60
C ILE A 153 -1.25 12.76 13.04
N LYS A 154 -2.09 13.78 13.31
CA LYS A 154 -2.56 14.12 14.66
C LYS A 154 -3.78 13.31 15.09
N ASP A 155 -4.21 13.58 16.32
CA ASP A 155 -5.29 12.87 16.99
C ASP A 155 -6.60 13.01 16.20
N LEU A 156 -7.35 11.91 16.11
CA LEU A 156 -8.66 11.82 15.43
C LEU A 156 -8.64 12.26 13.95
N ALA A 157 -7.48 12.41 13.31
CA ALA A 157 -7.34 13.04 12.00
C ALA A 157 -8.20 12.43 10.89
N PHE A 158 -8.36 11.09 10.89
CA PHE A 158 -9.21 10.32 9.97
C PHE A 158 -10.19 9.41 10.72
N ASP A 159 -10.52 9.73 11.98
CA ASP A 159 -11.50 8.97 12.76
C ASP A 159 -12.87 8.98 12.05
N GLU A 160 -13.56 7.84 12.11
CA GLU A 160 -14.84 7.60 11.42
C GLU A 160 -14.78 7.68 9.88
N CYS A 161 -13.60 7.66 9.23
CA CYS A 161 -13.48 7.49 7.77
C CYS A 161 -13.82 6.05 7.33
N ALA A 162 -15.07 5.65 7.53
CA ALA A 162 -15.51 4.26 7.50
C ALA A 162 -15.26 3.54 6.16
N SER A 163 -15.26 4.27 5.04
CA SER A 163 -15.04 3.73 3.68
C SER A 163 -13.57 3.64 3.26
N LEU A 164 -12.61 4.03 4.10
CA LEU A 164 -11.19 4.05 3.74
C LEU A 164 -10.63 2.63 3.58
N GLU A 165 -10.38 2.19 2.35
CA GLU A 165 -10.02 0.80 2.03
C GLU A 165 -8.54 0.49 2.26
N SER A 166 -7.67 1.46 1.97
CA SER A 166 -6.21 1.32 2.06
C SER A 166 -5.52 2.63 2.43
N ILE A 167 -4.40 2.54 3.16
CA ILE A 167 -3.52 3.67 3.45
C ILE A 167 -2.12 3.39 2.91
N SER A 168 -1.61 4.30 2.08
CA SER A 168 -0.21 4.33 1.64
C SER A 168 0.49 5.47 2.37
N LEU A 169 1.06 5.17 3.53
CA LEU A 169 1.68 6.16 4.39
C LEU A 169 3.09 6.51 3.90
N PRO A 170 3.48 7.80 3.89
CA PRO A 170 4.76 8.22 3.31
C PRO A 170 5.93 7.89 4.23
N ALA A 171 7.10 7.58 3.66
CA ALA A 171 8.33 7.24 4.39
C ALA A 171 8.88 8.38 5.30
N SER A 172 8.40 9.61 5.09
CA SER A 172 8.63 10.74 5.99
C SER A 172 7.95 10.58 7.35
N LEU A 173 6.85 9.82 7.46
CA LEU A 173 6.00 9.75 8.64
C LEU A 173 6.76 9.25 9.88
N LYS A 174 6.65 9.97 11.00
CA LYS A 174 7.32 9.69 12.28
C LYS A 174 6.37 9.30 13.39
N SER A 175 5.15 9.82 13.38
CA SER A 175 4.15 9.59 14.43
C SER A 175 2.72 9.56 13.88
N ILE A 176 1.89 8.69 14.45
CA ILE A 176 0.43 8.68 14.28
C ILE A 176 -0.19 8.96 15.66
N GLY A 177 -1.13 9.91 15.72
CA GLY A 177 -1.79 10.36 16.95
C GLY A 177 -2.87 9.42 17.47
N ASP A 178 -3.47 9.80 18.59
CA ASP A 178 -4.50 9.01 19.27
C ASP A 178 -5.77 8.97 18.43
N HIS A 179 -6.41 7.80 18.34
CA HIS A 179 -7.64 7.57 17.56
C HIS A 179 -7.56 7.92 16.06
N ALA A 180 -6.36 8.17 15.50
CA ALA A 180 -6.19 8.81 14.19
C ALA A 180 -6.87 8.10 13.01
N PHE A 181 -7.05 6.78 13.07
CA PHE A 181 -7.76 5.95 12.08
C PHE A 181 -8.82 5.06 12.75
N ARG A 182 -9.33 5.40 13.94
CA ARG A 182 -10.41 4.65 14.58
C ARG A 182 -11.63 4.59 13.64
N ASN A 183 -12.37 3.48 13.69
CA ASN A 183 -13.59 3.29 12.91
C ASN A 183 -13.44 3.38 11.37
N CYS A 184 -12.22 3.32 10.82
CA CYS A 184 -11.95 3.13 9.39
C CYS A 184 -12.31 1.68 8.96
N ASN A 185 -13.57 1.30 9.08
CA ASN A 185 -14.02 -0.10 9.10
C ASN A 185 -13.72 -0.86 7.79
N SER A 186 -13.57 -0.19 6.64
CA SER A 186 -13.13 -0.82 5.38
C SER A 186 -11.63 -1.10 5.27
N LEU A 187 -10.79 -0.57 6.19
CA LEU A 187 -9.34 -0.69 6.09
C LEU A 187 -8.90 -2.13 6.36
N SER A 188 -8.50 -2.84 5.30
CA SER A 188 -8.08 -4.25 5.39
C SER A 188 -6.59 -4.41 5.69
N TYR A 189 -5.78 -3.40 5.34
CA TYR A 189 -4.33 -3.48 5.37
C TYR A 189 -3.67 -2.16 5.78
N ALA A 190 -2.74 -2.23 6.73
CA ALA A 190 -1.89 -1.10 7.12
C ALA A 190 -0.40 -1.46 6.99
N CYS A 191 0.33 -0.72 6.16
CA CYS A 191 1.79 -0.82 6.04
C CYS A 191 2.45 0.45 6.54
N PHE A 192 3.49 0.30 7.35
CA PHE A 192 4.20 1.41 7.97
C PHE A 192 5.69 1.37 7.60
N GLU A 193 6.20 2.52 7.16
CA GLU A 193 7.57 2.65 6.68
C GLU A 193 8.64 2.73 7.77
N GLU A 194 9.87 2.36 7.41
CA GLU A 194 11.03 2.62 8.28
C GLU A 194 11.19 4.12 8.50
N GLY A 195 11.20 4.51 9.77
CA GLY A 195 11.14 5.90 10.21
C GLY A 195 9.92 6.21 11.08
N LEU A 196 8.84 5.42 11.02
CA LEU A 196 7.75 5.53 11.99
C LEU A 196 8.24 5.09 13.38
N THR A 197 8.03 5.93 14.40
CA THR A 197 8.55 5.71 15.76
C THR A 197 7.48 5.47 16.80
N SER A 198 6.26 6.01 16.60
CA SER A 198 5.14 5.90 17.54
C SER A 198 3.77 5.81 16.86
N ILE A 199 2.89 4.97 17.42
CA ILE A 199 1.45 4.91 17.12
C ILE A 199 0.67 5.25 18.40
N GLY A 200 -0.30 6.17 18.34
CA GLY A 200 -1.10 6.62 19.48
C GLY A 200 -2.08 5.59 20.04
N ALA A 201 -2.67 5.91 21.18
CA ALA A 201 -3.71 5.09 21.81
C ALA A 201 -4.97 5.06 20.94
N TYR A 202 -5.63 3.89 20.87
CA TYR A 202 -6.80 3.65 20.01
C TYR A 202 -6.63 3.98 18.51
N ALA A 203 -5.41 4.18 18.00
CA ALA A 203 -5.17 4.73 16.66
C ALA A 203 -5.81 3.91 15.52
N PHE A 204 -5.87 2.58 15.65
CA PHE A 204 -6.53 1.63 14.75
C PHE A 204 -7.57 0.80 15.53
N TYR A 205 -8.32 1.43 16.43
CA TYR A 205 -9.36 0.77 17.22
C TYR A 205 -10.61 0.45 16.39
N GLU A 206 -11.21 -0.71 16.66
CA GLU A 206 -12.46 -1.20 16.03
C GLU A 206 -12.38 -1.38 14.50
N LEU A 207 -11.20 -1.72 13.96
CA LEU A 207 -11.05 -2.01 12.53
C LEU A 207 -11.46 -3.44 12.21
N LYS A 208 -12.77 -3.59 11.99
CA LYS A 208 -13.45 -4.89 11.78
C LYS A 208 -12.90 -5.71 10.61
N ASN A 209 -12.36 -5.05 9.59
CA ASN A 209 -11.78 -5.71 8.41
C ASN A 209 -10.23 -5.74 8.41
N LEU A 210 -9.53 -5.18 9.41
CA LEU A 210 -8.06 -5.13 9.39
C LEU A 210 -7.48 -6.54 9.56
N GLU A 211 -6.98 -7.10 8.47
CA GLU A 211 -6.35 -8.42 8.43
C GLU A 211 -4.88 -8.34 8.85
N ARG A 212 -4.15 -7.28 8.47
CA ARG A 212 -2.70 -7.17 8.79
C ARG A 212 -2.22 -5.74 9.03
N ALA A 213 -1.29 -5.62 9.98
CA ALA A 213 -0.50 -4.42 10.22
C ALA A 213 1.01 -4.75 10.13
N VAL A 214 1.75 -4.08 9.25
CA VAL A 214 3.19 -4.28 9.03
C VAL A 214 4.01 -3.25 9.79
N LEU A 215 4.57 -3.64 10.93
CA LEU A 215 5.25 -2.75 11.86
C LEU A 215 6.79 -2.70 11.61
N PRO A 216 7.40 -1.51 11.39
CA PRO A 216 8.81 -1.35 11.01
C PRO A 216 9.77 -1.55 12.19
N LYS A 217 11.06 -1.70 11.91
CA LYS A 217 12.10 -1.82 12.96
C LYS A 217 12.26 -0.55 13.78
N SER A 218 11.99 0.61 13.19
CA SER A 218 12.03 1.91 13.86
C SER A 218 10.94 2.12 14.91
N LEU A 219 9.89 1.29 14.92
CA LEU A 219 8.77 1.45 15.83
C LEU A 219 9.20 1.17 17.27
N SER A 220 8.94 2.11 18.17
CA SER A 220 9.42 2.09 19.56
C SER A 220 8.32 2.21 20.61
N SER A 221 7.11 2.62 20.19
CA SER A 221 5.96 2.81 21.05
C SER A 221 4.66 2.58 20.26
N VAL A 222 3.71 1.89 20.88
CA VAL A 222 2.33 1.75 20.46
C VAL A 222 1.47 2.02 21.68
N GLY A 223 0.48 2.89 21.55
CA GLY A 223 -0.41 3.29 22.64
C GLY A 223 -1.37 2.19 23.08
N GLU A 224 -2.00 2.41 24.23
CA GLU A 224 -3.00 1.49 24.78
C GLU A 224 -4.16 1.30 23.79
N TYR A 225 -4.61 0.05 23.62
CA TYR A 225 -5.72 -0.32 22.75
C TYR A 225 -5.58 0.09 21.27
N ALA A 226 -4.36 0.41 20.80
CA ALA A 226 -4.13 0.94 19.46
C ALA A 226 -4.62 0.03 18.33
N PHE A 227 -4.72 -1.29 18.56
CA PHE A 227 -5.17 -2.29 17.60
C PHE A 227 -6.31 -3.17 18.16
N ASP A 228 -6.97 -2.71 19.24
CA ASP A 228 -8.05 -3.48 19.87
C ASP A 228 -9.31 -3.55 19.01
N SER A 229 -10.11 -4.58 19.28
CA SER A 229 -11.35 -4.87 18.52
C SER A 229 -11.13 -5.07 17.01
N CYS A 230 -9.94 -5.53 16.61
CA CYS A 230 -9.60 -5.94 15.24
C CYS A 230 -9.59 -7.48 15.14
N PRO A 231 -10.73 -8.15 14.86
CA PRO A 231 -10.90 -9.58 15.07
C PRO A 231 -10.15 -10.49 14.08
N MET A 232 -9.58 -9.92 13.01
CA MET A 232 -8.84 -10.66 11.97
C MET A 232 -7.34 -10.30 11.94
N LEU A 233 -6.87 -9.49 12.89
CA LEU A 233 -5.54 -8.88 12.81
C LEU A 233 -4.39 -9.84 13.10
N VAL A 234 -3.49 -9.96 12.13
CA VAL A 234 -2.14 -10.50 12.29
C VAL A 234 -1.11 -9.37 12.24
N ILE A 235 -0.33 -9.21 13.32
CA ILE A 235 0.82 -8.29 13.31
C ILE A 235 1.95 -8.92 12.50
N CYS A 236 2.46 -8.19 11.52
CA CYS A 236 3.65 -8.58 10.77
C CYS A 236 4.82 -7.70 11.23
N GLY A 237 5.94 -8.31 11.62
CA GLY A 237 7.14 -7.57 12.06
C GLY A 237 8.39 -8.45 12.08
N TYR A 238 9.54 -7.88 12.41
CA TYR A 238 10.81 -8.61 12.41
C TYR A 238 11.02 -9.33 13.75
N SER A 239 11.74 -10.46 13.72
CA SER A 239 12.16 -11.16 14.94
C SER A 239 13.03 -10.27 15.83
N ASP A 240 12.93 -10.46 17.14
CA ASP A 240 13.70 -9.75 18.17
C ASP A 240 13.50 -8.21 18.19
N THR A 241 12.38 -7.72 17.64
CA THR A 241 12.01 -6.29 17.63
C THR A 241 10.85 -5.96 18.58
N PHE A 242 10.64 -4.66 18.80
CA PHE A 242 9.49 -4.12 19.52
C PHE A 242 8.16 -4.72 19.02
N SER A 243 7.97 -4.85 17.71
CA SER A 243 6.75 -5.36 17.08
C SER A 243 6.40 -6.78 17.53
N GLN A 244 7.40 -7.66 17.66
CA GLN A 244 7.20 -9.03 18.15
C GLN A 244 6.81 -9.05 19.64
N LYS A 245 7.47 -8.20 20.43
CA LYS A 245 7.16 -8.04 21.86
C LYS A 245 5.73 -7.51 22.04
N PHE A 246 5.35 -6.47 21.30
CA PHE A 246 4.03 -5.86 21.31
C PHE A 246 2.92 -6.88 20.99
N ALA A 247 3.06 -7.64 19.91
CA ALA A 247 2.07 -8.66 19.54
C ALA A 247 1.89 -9.70 20.64
N LYS A 248 2.99 -10.20 21.21
CA LYS A 248 2.98 -11.15 22.33
C LYS A 248 2.33 -10.59 23.60
N GLU A 249 2.56 -9.31 23.93
CA GLU A 249 1.99 -8.66 25.11
C GLU A 249 0.48 -8.38 25.00
N ASN A 250 -0.06 -8.33 23.77
CA ASN A 250 -1.48 -8.08 23.48
C ASN A 250 -2.21 -9.33 22.94
N GLU A 251 -1.62 -10.53 23.07
CA GLU A 251 -2.18 -11.81 22.61
C GLU A 251 -2.53 -11.87 21.11
N LEU A 252 -1.87 -11.04 20.28
CA LEU A 252 -2.06 -10.97 18.83
C LEU A 252 -1.21 -12.02 18.09
N GLU A 253 -1.74 -12.54 16.97
CA GLU A 253 -0.95 -13.39 16.07
C GLU A 253 0.21 -12.60 15.46
N PHE A 254 1.39 -13.21 15.36
CA PHE A 254 2.61 -12.57 14.87
C PHE A 254 3.28 -13.34 13.72
N LEU A 255 3.41 -12.68 12.57
CA LEU A 255 4.14 -13.16 11.40
C LEU A 255 5.55 -12.53 11.36
N VAL A 256 6.59 -13.36 11.31
CA VAL A 256 7.98 -12.90 11.16
C VAL A 256 8.25 -12.46 9.71
N ILE A 257 8.73 -11.22 9.57
CA ILE A 257 9.25 -10.63 8.34
C ILE A 257 10.76 -10.86 8.27
N TYR A 258 11.24 -11.27 7.11
CA TYR A 258 12.67 -11.42 6.83
C TYR A 258 13.13 -10.37 5.80
N ASP A 259 14.25 -9.70 6.05
CA ASP A 259 14.85 -8.75 5.11
C ASP A 259 15.49 -9.47 3.91
N LEU A 260 15.24 -8.99 2.69
CA LEU A 260 15.87 -9.52 1.48
C LEU A 260 16.97 -8.56 1.01
N PRO A 261 18.26 -8.96 1.00
CA PRO A 261 19.35 -8.04 0.70
C PRO A 261 19.60 -7.89 -0.81
N TYR A 262 18.82 -7.00 -1.44
CA TYR A 262 19.19 -6.22 -2.64
C TYR A 262 18.37 -4.92 -2.65
N THR A 263 19.00 -3.77 -2.89
CA THR A 263 18.40 -2.45 -2.61
C THR A 263 17.81 -1.71 -3.81
N ASP A 264 17.94 -2.21 -5.04
CA ASP A 264 17.50 -1.51 -6.26
C ASP A 264 16.06 -1.86 -6.66
N VAL A 265 15.10 -1.45 -5.82
CA VAL A 265 13.65 -1.70 -5.98
C VAL A 265 12.83 -0.42 -5.78
N SER A 266 13.33 0.71 -6.29
CA SER A 266 12.51 1.91 -6.48
C SER A 266 11.44 1.76 -7.58
N LEU A 267 11.30 0.56 -8.18
CA LEU A 267 10.59 0.32 -9.44
C LEU A 267 9.92 -1.08 -9.57
N THR A 268 9.65 -1.83 -8.49
CA THR A 268 8.87 -3.08 -8.65
C THR A 268 7.76 -3.28 -7.62
N ASP A 269 6.52 -3.29 -8.10
CA ASP A 269 5.29 -3.49 -7.34
C ASP A 269 4.98 -4.99 -7.10
N TRP A 270 4.69 -5.40 -5.84
CA TRP A 270 4.46 -6.80 -5.43
C TRP A 270 3.46 -7.05 -4.27
N PHE A 271 2.16 -7.26 -4.58
CA PHE A 271 1.09 -7.48 -3.57
C PHE A 271 -0.07 -8.40 -4.07
N TYR A 272 -0.19 -9.69 -3.67
CA TYR A 272 -1.47 -10.45 -3.80
C TYR A 272 -1.63 -11.74 -2.94
N GLN A 273 -2.88 -12.20 -2.84
CA GLN A 273 -3.41 -13.42 -2.21
C GLN A 273 -2.86 -14.77 -2.70
N GLY A 274 -2.39 -15.54 -1.71
CA GLY A 274 -1.81 -16.88 -1.82
C GLY A 274 -0.51 -17.01 -1.04
N ALA A 275 0.22 -15.91 -0.80
CA ALA A 275 1.46 -15.75 -0.02
C ALA A 275 2.23 -14.45 -0.37
N ALA A 276 3.23 -14.11 0.46
CA ALA A 276 4.48 -13.47 0.02
C ALA A 276 4.37 -12.14 -0.75
N PHE A 277 4.05 -11.05 -0.04
CA PHE A 277 4.32 -9.66 -0.44
C PHE A 277 5.81 -9.41 -0.72
N MET A 278 6.10 -8.31 -1.42
CA MET A 278 7.45 -7.72 -1.48
C MET A 278 7.34 -6.18 -1.35
N TYR A 279 7.60 -5.65 -0.14
CA TYR A 279 7.55 -4.20 0.16
C TYR A 279 8.93 -3.70 0.58
N ASN A 280 9.54 -2.73 -0.12
CA ASN A 280 10.91 -2.26 0.15
C ASN A 280 11.92 -3.40 0.39
N ASN A 281 11.85 -4.46 -0.43
CA ASN A 281 12.65 -5.69 -0.32
C ASN A 281 12.36 -6.57 0.91
N LYS A 282 11.10 -6.63 1.37
CA LYS A 282 10.69 -7.39 2.57
C LYS A 282 9.49 -8.28 2.31
N LEU A 283 9.56 -9.54 2.77
CA LEU A 283 8.55 -10.57 2.55
C LEU A 283 7.46 -10.57 3.64
N VAL A 284 6.19 -10.45 3.23
CA VAL A 284 5.01 -10.43 4.13
C VAL A 284 3.84 -11.16 3.40
N ALA A 285 2.54 -10.84 3.49
CA ALA A 285 1.47 -11.50 2.71
C ALA A 285 0.17 -10.66 2.57
N GLU A 286 -0.54 -10.79 1.42
CA GLU A 286 -1.86 -10.25 0.97
C GLU A 286 -2.68 -9.13 1.68
N ASN A 287 -3.47 -8.27 1.00
CA ASN A 287 -3.61 -7.86 -0.44
C ASN A 287 -4.73 -6.80 -0.62
N ASP A 288 -4.45 -5.59 -1.13
CA ASP A 288 -5.23 -4.87 -2.17
C ASP A 288 -4.54 -3.53 -2.55
N SER A 289 -4.11 -3.36 -3.80
CA SER A 289 -3.93 -2.04 -4.43
C SER A 289 -3.66 -2.18 -5.94
N LYS A 290 -4.00 -1.13 -6.72
CA LYS A 290 -3.88 -1.08 -8.19
C LYS A 290 -2.44 -1.09 -8.75
N LEU A 291 -1.45 -1.39 -7.92
CA LEU A 291 -0.03 -1.46 -8.26
C LEU A 291 0.38 -2.88 -8.67
N PHE A 292 -0.35 -3.93 -8.26
CA PHE A 292 -0.02 -5.32 -8.58
C PHE A 292 -1.10 -6.02 -9.39
N ASP A 293 -0.68 -6.71 -10.45
CA ASP A 293 -1.52 -7.67 -11.17
C ASP A 293 -1.07 -9.11 -10.81
N PRO A 294 -1.90 -9.89 -10.10
CA PRO A 294 -1.57 -11.26 -9.72
C PRO A 294 -1.68 -12.28 -10.84
N GLU A 295 -2.52 -11.99 -11.82
CA GLU A 295 -2.78 -12.83 -12.98
C GLU A 295 -1.69 -12.64 -14.05
N LYS A 296 -0.91 -11.55 -13.93
CA LYS A 296 0.30 -11.31 -14.71
C LYS A 296 1.31 -12.44 -14.51
N GLU A 297 1.93 -12.82 -15.62
CA GLU A 297 3.00 -13.81 -15.66
C GLU A 297 4.27 -13.25 -15.01
N LEU A 298 4.95 -14.08 -14.21
CA LEU A 298 6.24 -13.77 -13.61
C LEU A 298 7.30 -13.69 -14.70
N THR A 299 8.25 -12.75 -14.61
CA THR A 299 9.37 -12.66 -15.56
C THR A 299 10.60 -13.45 -15.09
N TYR A 300 11.55 -13.76 -15.98
CA TYR A 300 12.85 -14.33 -15.56
C TYR A 300 13.62 -13.39 -14.63
N ALA A 301 13.54 -12.06 -14.83
CA ALA A 301 14.16 -11.11 -13.93
C ALA A 301 13.60 -11.21 -12.50
N ASP A 302 12.26 -11.27 -12.40
CA ASP A 302 11.56 -11.39 -11.12
C ASP A 302 11.91 -12.72 -10.42
N ALA A 303 11.90 -13.83 -11.17
CA ALA A 303 12.25 -15.16 -10.66
C ALA A 303 13.66 -15.22 -10.08
N VAL A 304 14.65 -14.64 -10.77
CA VAL A 304 16.05 -14.64 -10.32
C VAL A 304 16.21 -13.76 -9.08
N LYS A 305 15.57 -12.59 -9.04
CA LYS A 305 15.56 -11.73 -7.83
C LYS A 305 15.01 -12.47 -6.61
N LEU A 306 13.84 -13.11 -6.77
CA LEU A 306 13.19 -13.89 -5.71
C LEU A 306 14.05 -15.08 -5.24
N ALA A 307 14.75 -15.74 -6.16
CA ALA A 307 15.66 -16.83 -5.82
C ALA A 307 16.93 -16.36 -5.09
N CYS A 308 17.53 -15.24 -5.50
CA CYS A 308 18.64 -14.62 -4.77
C CYS A 308 18.22 -14.27 -3.33
N ALA A 309 17.07 -13.62 -3.18
CA ALA A 309 16.45 -13.33 -1.90
C ALA A 309 16.31 -14.58 -1.01
N VAL A 310 15.72 -15.67 -1.54
CA VAL A 310 15.59 -16.96 -0.84
C VAL A 310 16.94 -17.52 -0.37
N TYR A 311 17.95 -17.53 -1.24
CA TYR A 311 19.27 -18.08 -0.92
C TYR A 311 20.00 -17.27 0.17
N GLN A 312 19.84 -15.94 0.13
CA GLN A 312 20.41 -15.03 1.11
C GLN A 312 19.78 -15.22 2.50
N LEU A 313 18.44 -15.37 2.56
CA LEU A 313 17.74 -15.72 3.81
C LEU A 313 18.20 -17.05 4.42
N ASP A 314 18.39 -18.07 3.57
CA ASP A 314 18.75 -19.40 4.04
C ASP A 314 20.13 -19.43 4.74
N ARG A 315 21.05 -18.59 4.26
CA ARG A 315 22.46 -18.59 4.67
C ARG A 315 22.89 -17.40 5.53
N ASN A 316 22.04 -16.38 5.66
CA ASN A 316 22.34 -15.11 6.34
C ASN A 316 23.58 -14.40 5.73
N ILE A 317 23.60 -14.28 4.39
CA ILE A 317 24.72 -13.70 3.63
C ILE A 317 24.22 -12.51 2.80
N ASN A 318 24.84 -11.34 2.97
CA ASN A 318 24.65 -10.18 2.08
C ASN A 318 25.36 -10.40 0.73
N PRO A 319 24.83 -9.85 -0.39
CA PRO A 319 25.53 -9.90 -1.67
C PRO A 319 26.84 -9.09 -1.62
N SER A 320 27.75 -9.39 -2.55
CA SER A 320 28.96 -8.59 -2.75
C SER A 320 28.59 -7.20 -3.30
N ASP A 321 29.28 -6.15 -2.82
CA ASP A 321 28.86 -4.74 -2.94
C ASP A 321 28.69 -4.16 -4.37
N ASN A 322 28.90 -4.93 -5.45
CA ASN A 322 28.90 -4.43 -6.84
C ASN A 322 28.36 -5.41 -7.91
N ALA A 323 27.66 -6.49 -7.54
CA ALA A 323 27.06 -7.40 -8.53
C ALA A 323 25.63 -6.97 -8.93
N SER A 324 25.28 -7.13 -10.21
CA SER A 324 23.86 -7.21 -10.63
C SER A 324 23.25 -8.52 -10.12
N TYR A 325 21.95 -8.55 -9.83
CA TYR A 325 21.27 -9.77 -9.35
C TYR A 325 21.48 -10.98 -10.29
N MET A 326 21.54 -10.77 -11.62
CA MET A 326 21.89 -11.84 -12.58
C MET A 326 23.34 -12.32 -12.46
N ALA A 327 24.28 -11.39 -12.25
CA ALA A 327 25.69 -11.71 -12.06
C ALA A 327 25.94 -12.42 -10.73
N TYR A 328 25.27 -11.98 -9.67
CA TYR A 328 25.26 -12.65 -8.37
C TYR A 328 24.68 -14.06 -8.49
N ALA A 329 23.49 -14.22 -9.11
CA ALA A 329 22.86 -15.52 -9.32
C ALA A 329 23.74 -16.52 -10.10
N LEU A 330 24.55 -16.03 -11.06
CA LEU A 330 25.58 -16.81 -11.75
C LEU A 330 26.72 -17.21 -10.80
N GLU A 331 27.25 -16.28 -10.02
CA GLU A 331 28.34 -16.49 -9.07
C GLU A 331 27.99 -17.56 -8.02
N ILE A 332 26.78 -17.51 -7.48
CA ILE A 332 26.30 -18.47 -6.46
C ILE A 332 25.63 -19.72 -7.04
N GLY A 333 25.53 -19.84 -8.37
CA GLY A 333 25.01 -21.02 -9.06
C GLY A 333 23.48 -21.20 -9.07
N ILE A 334 22.71 -20.17 -8.68
CA ILE A 334 21.25 -20.15 -8.82
C ILE A 334 20.85 -20.29 -10.30
N ILE A 335 21.56 -19.60 -11.19
CA ILE A 335 21.44 -19.78 -12.65
C ILE A 335 22.77 -20.24 -13.23
N GLN A 336 22.69 -21.01 -14.32
CA GLN A 336 23.87 -21.61 -14.97
C GLN A 336 24.30 -20.86 -16.24
N VAL A 337 23.48 -19.92 -16.70
CA VAL A 337 23.70 -19.08 -17.90
C VAL A 337 23.12 -17.68 -17.66
N ASP A 338 23.66 -16.67 -18.34
CA ASP A 338 23.12 -15.31 -18.28
C ASP A 338 21.72 -15.26 -18.91
N LEU A 339 20.72 -14.87 -18.11
CA LEU A 339 19.32 -14.76 -18.51
C LEU A 339 18.91 -13.32 -18.83
N SER A 340 19.83 -12.36 -18.86
CA SER A 340 19.55 -10.93 -19.12
C SER A 340 18.79 -10.70 -20.44
N ALA A 341 19.11 -11.47 -21.50
CA ALA A 341 18.39 -11.42 -22.77
C ALA A 341 16.94 -11.97 -22.74
N LYS A 342 16.55 -12.60 -21.62
CA LYS A 342 15.18 -13.07 -21.33
C LYS A 342 14.54 -12.31 -20.16
N ALA A 343 15.18 -11.28 -19.61
CA ALA A 343 14.79 -10.63 -18.35
C ALA A 343 13.28 -10.35 -18.25
N ASP A 344 12.71 -9.71 -19.28
CA ASP A 344 11.29 -9.31 -19.31
C ASP A 344 10.34 -10.41 -19.85
N ASN A 345 10.86 -11.55 -20.30
CA ASN A 345 10.02 -12.64 -20.79
C ASN A 345 9.37 -13.37 -19.62
N ALA A 346 8.12 -13.81 -19.82
CA ALA A 346 7.44 -14.70 -18.90
C ALA A 346 8.23 -16.01 -18.71
N ILE A 347 8.30 -16.48 -17.46
CA ILE A 347 9.00 -17.70 -17.06
C ILE A 347 8.04 -18.89 -16.91
N SER A 348 8.45 -20.06 -17.39
CA SER A 348 7.69 -21.30 -17.21
C SER A 348 7.71 -21.76 -15.74
N ARG A 349 6.70 -22.52 -15.31
CA ARG A 349 6.69 -23.14 -13.98
C ARG A 349 7.91 -24.04 -13.75
N GLU A 350 8.33 -24.78 -14.77
CA GLU A 350 9.53 -25.61 -14.72
C GLU A 350 10.78 -24.77 -14.47
N ASP A 351 11.04 -23.75 -15.29
CA ASP A 351 12.21 -22.87 -15.12
C ASP A 351 12.20 -22.17 -13.74
N PHE A 352 11.03 -21.76 -13.25
CA PHE A 352 10.89 -21.12 -11.94
C PHE A 352 11.25 -22.07 -10.79
N VAL A 353 10.73 -23.30 -10.81
CA VAL A 353 11.11 -24.34 -9.83
C VAL A 353 12.59 -24.67 -9.97
N ASP A 354 13.13 -24.72 -11.19
CA ASP A 354 14.54 -25.00 -11.44
C ASP A 354 15.48 -23.96 -10.83
N ILE A 355 15.10 -22.68 -10.89
CA ILE A 355 15.83 -21.54 -10.30
C ILE A 355 15.67 -21.54 -8.77
N LEU A 356 14.46 -21.73 -8.23
CA LEU A 356 14.23 -21.79 -6.77
C LEU A 356 14.90 -22.99 -6.11
N TYR A 357 14.93 -24.15 -6.77
CA TYR A 357 15.60 -25.35 -6.26
C TYR A 357 17.11 -25.12 -6.06
N ASN A 358 17.73 -24.30 -6.90
CA ASN A 358 19.14 -23.96 -6.73
C ASN A 358 19.36 -22.92 -5.60
N ALA A 359 18.30 -22.23 -5.14
CA ALA A 359 18.38 -21.24 -4.07
C ALA A 359 18.38 -21.85 -2.66
N MET A 360 17.82 -23.04 -2.44
CA MET A 360 17.89 -23.74 -1.14
C MET A 360 18.31 -25.22 -1.30
N PRO A 361 19.25 -25.74 -0.48
CA PRO A 361 19.68 -27.13 -0.59
C PRO A 361 18.57 -28.13 -0.23
N LYS A 362 18.55 -29.31 -0.90
CA LYS A 362 17.53 -30.35 -0.70
C LYS A 362 17.40 -30.82 0.76
N GLU A 363 18.49 -30.72 1.51
CA GLU A 363 18.62 -31.16 2.90
C GLU A 363 17.71 -30.38 3.86
N LYS A 364 17.15 -29.23 3.44
CA LYS A 364 16.27 -28.37 4.25
C LYS A 364 14.77 -28.50 3.95
N TYR A 365 14.39 -29.33 2.99
CA TYR A 365 12.97 -29.48 2.60
C TYR A 365 12.26 -30.61 3.35
N GLY A 366 12.99 -31.69 3.68
CA GLY A 366 12.47 -32.85 4.41
C GLY A 366 11.46 -33.68 3.63
N GLU A 367 11.35 -34.96 3.97
CA GLU A 367 10.26 -35.81 3.47
C GLU A 367 9.03 -35.62 4.37
N ILE A 368 8.24 -34.58 4.09
CA ILE A 368 6.89 -34.46 4.68
C ILE A 368 6.01 -35.53 4.02
N ASN A 369 6.00 -36.72 4.60
CA ASN A 369 5.18 -37.87 4.18
C ASN A 369 3.66 -37.66 4.48
N LYS A 370 3.11 -36.53 4.01
CA LYS A 370 1.67 -36.25 3.93
C LYS A 370 1.33 -35.68 2.55
N LEU A 371 0.95 -36.60 1.66
CA LEU A 371 0.21 -36.28 0.46
C LEU A 371 -1.21 -35.84 0.87
N ASP A 372 -1.49 -34.53 0.86
CA ASP A 372 -2.86 -34.02 0.92
C ASP A 372 -3.57 -34.25 -0.43
N GLY A 373 -3.90 -35.51 -0.70
CA GLY A 373 -4.88 -35.98 -1.69
C GLY A 373 -4.58 -35.75 -3.18
N GLY A 374 -3.57 -34.96 -3.53
CA GLY A 374 -3.26 -34.58 -4.92
C GLY A 374 -2.75 -35.73 -5.79
N ALA A 375 -3.11 -35.70 -7.07
CA ALA A 375 -2.48 -36.56 -8.07
C ALA A 375 -1.05 -36.09 -8.35
N ILE A 376 -0.10 -37.03 -8.42
CA ILE A 376 1.28 -36.74 -8.80
C ILE A 376 1.28 -36.18 -10.24
N PRO A 377 1.88 -35.01 -10.51
CA PRO A 377 1.91 -34.45 -11.86
C PRO A 377 2.66 -35.38 -12.83
N ASP A 378 2.22 -35.48 -14.09
CA ASP A 378 2.94 -36.22 -15.16
C ASP A 378 4.17 -35.45 -15.64
N VAL A 379 5.09 -35.19 -14.71
CA VAL A 379 6.45 -34.71 -14.97
C VAL A 379 7.34 -35.91 -15.26
N LYS A 380 7.55 -36.17 -16.56
CA LYS A 380 8.60 -37.09 -17.03
C LYS A 380 9.96 -36.67 -16.45
N ASP A 381 10.40 -37.41 -15.44
CA ASP A 381 11.76 -37.43 -14.89
C ASP A 381 12.33 -36.07 -14.39
N ASN A 382 11.49 -35.10 -13.99
CA ASN A 382 11.96 -33.87 -13.33
C ASN A 382 11.98 -34.02 -11.79
N GLU A 383 13.11 -34.51 -11.26
CA GLU A 383 13.32 -34.72 -9.82
C GLU A 383 13.24 -33.43 -8.97
N LYS A 384 13.48 -32.24 -9.54
CA LYS A 384 13.37 -30.98 -8.78
C LYS A 384 11.91 -30.67 -8.45
N ILE A 385 11.02 -30.78 -9.44
CA ILE A 385 9.57 -30.64 -9.27
C ILE A 385 9.05 -31.74 -8.32
N LEU A 386 9.49 -32.99 -8.49
CA LEU A 386 9.12 -34.07 -7.57
C LEU A 386 9.59 -33.82 -6.14
N THR A 387 10.77 -33.21 -5.93
CA THR A 387 11.25 -32.82 -4.59
C THR A 387 10.33 -31.79 -3.94
N PHE A 388 9.99 -30.70 -4.65
CA PHE A 388 9.10 -29.67 -4.13
C PHE A 388 7.68 -30.19 -3.87
N TYR A 389 7.21 -31.14 -4.68
CA TYR A 389 5.92 -31.82 -4.46
C TYR A 389 5.95 -32.73 -3.22
N ARG A 390 7.00 -33.55 -3.06
CA ARG A 390 7.20 -34.41 -1.86
C ARG A 390 7.35 -33.61 -0.57
N ALA A 391 7.85 -32.38 -0.65
CA ALA A 391 7.95 -31.46 0.49
C ALA A 391 6.66 -30.67 0.78
N GLY A 392 5.58 -30.85 0.01
CA GLY A 392 4.33 -30.08 0.15
C GLY A 392 4.44 -28.61 -0.27
N ILE A 393 5.55 -28.21 -0.90
CA ILE A 393 5.77 -26.85 -1.42
C ILE A 393 4.86 -26.63 -2.64
N LEU A 394 4.85 -27.59 -3.56
CA LEU A 394 3.89 -27.64 -4.67
C LEU A 394 2.64 -28.42 -4.25
N THR A 395 1.47 -27.84 -4.51
CA THR A 395 0.16 -28.52 -4.46
C THR A 395 -0.46 -28.54 -5.86
N GLY A 396 -1.60 -29.22 -6.06
CA GLY A 396 -2.29 -29.23 -7.37
C GLY A 396 -2.75 -27.83 -7.78
N CYS A 397 -1.99 -27.17 -8.67
CA CYS A 397 -2.15 -25.75 -9.02
C CYS A 397 -2.93 -25.53 -10.32
N ASP A 398 -4.25 -25.69 -10.27
CA ASP A 398 -5.27 -24.87 -10.96
C ASP A 398 -6.68 -25.42 -10.65
N ASN A 399 -7.74 -24.82 -11.23
CA ASN A 399 -9.12 -25.31 -11.13
C ASN A 399 -9.37 -26.68 -11.82
N SER A 400 -8.32 -27.32 -12.38
CA SER A 400 -8.34 -28.69 -12.92
C SER A 400 -7.48 -29.68 -12.11
N GLY A 401 -6.62 -29.18 -11.22
CA GLY A 401 -5.89 -29.95 -10.21
C GLY A 401 -4.53 -30.53 -10.63
N VAL A 402 -3.95 -30.11 -11.76
CA VAL A 402 -2.69 -30.68 -12.28
C VAL A 402 -1.66 -29.61 -12.61
N PHE A 403 -0.51 -29.66 -11.95
CA PHE A 403 0.64 -28.79 -12.24
C PHE A 403 1.17 -29.03 -13.66
N ASN A 404 1.05 -28.04 -14.55
CA ASN A 404 1.60 -28.08 -15.91
C ASN A 404 2.96 -27.36 -15.98
N PRO A 405 4.09 -28.07 -16.12
CA PRO A 405 5.42 -27.46 -16.06
C PRO A 405 5.69 -26.44 -17.18
N LYS A 406 5.02 -26.59 -18.32
CA LYS A 406 5.31 -25.79 -19.53
C LYS A 406 4.52 -24.49 -19.63
N SER A 407 3.49 -24.30 -18.81
CA SER A 407 2.76 -23.03 -18.76
C SER A 407 3.47 -22.02 -17.86
N ASN A 408 3.39 -20.74 -18.23
CA ASN A 408 3.98 -19.63 -17.49
C ASN A 408 3.40 -19.54 -16.08
N ILE A 409 4.25 -19.23 -15.10
CA ILE A 409 3.83 -19.08 -13.71
C ILE A 409 3.27 -17.67 -13.47
N LYS A 410 2.18 -17.58 -12.70
CA LYS A 410 1.60 -16.32 -12.26
C LYS A 410 2.32 -15.79 -11.02
N ARG A 411 2.29 -14.48 -10.81
CA ARG A 411 2.95 -13.86 -9.65
C ARG A 411 2.40 -14.37 -8.31
N SER A 412 1.09 -14.61 -8.22
CA SER A 412 0.43 -15.21 -7.04
C SER A 412 0.93 -16.63 -6.72
N GLU A 413 1.00 -17.49 -7.73
CA GLU A 413 1.48 -18.88 -7.58
C GLU A 413 2.98 -18.94 -7.22
N ALA A 414 3.79 -18.07 -7.82
CA ALA A 414 5.20 -17.94 -7.51
C ALA A 414 5.44 -17.59 -6.03
N ALA A 415 4.64 -16.67 -5.50
CA ALA A 415 4.65 -16.28 -4.10
C ALA A 415 4.26 -17.46 -3.18
N THR A 416 3.21 -18.21 -3.52
CA THR A 416 2.75 -19.39 -2.75
C THR A 416 3.84 -20.46 -2.59
N ILE A 417 4.60 -20.70 -3.65
CA ILE A 417 5.73 -21.64 -3.64
C ILE A 417 6.83 -21.14 -2.70
N ILE A 418 7.17 -19.84 -2.75
CA ILE A 418 8.24 -19.26 -1.93
C ILE A 418 7.89 -19.30 -0.43
N ALA A 419 6.67 -18.91 -0.04
CA ALA A 419 6.29 -18.91 1.37
C ALA A 419 6.31 -20.31 2.00
N ARG A 420 5.76 -21.32 1.30
CA ARG A 420 5.78 -22.72 1.79
C ARG A 420 7.21 -23.27 1.90
N MET A 421 8.08 -22.90 0.96
CA MET A 421 9.48 -23.27 0.98
C MET A 421 10.22 -22.66 2.19
N LEU A 422 9.90 -21.42 2.56
CA LEU A 422 10.49 -20.74 3.73
C LEU A 422 9.91 -21.25 5.07
N ASP A 423 8.60 -21.51 5.16
CA ASP A 423 7.95 -22.08 6.35
C ASP A 423 8.50 -23.49 6.67
N ASN A 424 8.64 -24.37 5.67
CA ASN A 424 9.27 -25.67 5.86
C ASN A 424 10.72 -25.56 6.38
N ALA A 425 11.51 -24.61 5.85
CA ALA A 425 12.87 -24.37 6.31
C ALA A 425 12.94 -23.79 7.74
N ALA A 426 11.92 -23.03 8.16
CA ALA A 426 11.80 -22.52 9.53
C ALA A 426 11.43 -23.63 10.53
N ARG A 427 10.46 -24.49 10.20
CA ARG A 427 10.01 -25.61 11.05
C ARG A 427 11.16 -26.57 11.40
N GLN A 428 12.00 -26.93 10.42
CA GLN A 428 13.13 -27.84 10.67
C GLN A 428 14.21 -27.26 11.59
N LYS A 429 14.41 -25.93 11.58
CA LYS A 429 15.32 -25.29 12.55
C LYS A 429 14.82 -25.40 13.99
N PHE A 430 13.51 -25.53 14.20
CA PHE A 430 12.88 -25.71 15.51
C PHE A 430 12.85 -27.17 16.00
N GLU A 431 12.87 -28.17 15.11
CA GLU A 431 12.88 -29.59 15.48
C GLU A 431 14.29 -30.16 15.75
N LEU A 432 15.34 -29.41 15.42
CA LEU A 432 16.75 -29.83 15.52
C LEU A 432 17.57 -29.06 16.57
N GLY A 433 16.92 -28.19 17.37
CA GLY A 433 17.52 -27.41 18.47
C GLY A 433 16.94 -27.77 19.83
#